data_AF-A0A7X3RTD8-F1
#
_entry.id   AF-A0A7X3RTD8-F1
#
_cell.length_a   1.000
_cell.length_b   1.000
_cell.length_c   1.000
_cell.angle_alpha   90.00
_cell.angle_beta   90.00
_cell.angle_gamma   90.00
#
_symmetry.space_group_name_H-M   'P 1'
#
loop_
_entity.id
_entity.type
_entity.pdbx_description
1 polymer ?
#
loop_
_entity_poly.entity_id
_entity_poly.type
_entity_poly.pdbx_seq_one_letter_code
_entity_poly.pdbx_strand_id
1 'polypeptide(L)'
;MLKILGYVAVLVLVGIGVWLLWVFVTNINSADPSVKAGLIGLLGMFLVALFTNYQTKKREIDARHFADKREGYTQFIDMLFDFIKSSRNNKELTEKEMLSKIIPFKKALLIWGGSNTIKAWNQFEIKSSDKLAPEKALEEMEKILREIRKDLGHDDSELESGNLLGLFLIAEDKKKLLGVELELRKLVPLSQKLEDSGFVRANREPQKQKRHIYAFESVVGGDPNLLLSGLRIEIESRLREIARNKNIKADKVSLRKLTDELIKKEVLSVDDAASIKDLLPPLNKAAHGVNVDKKTVDWALEFGPRLLDALEDRLGETDISKLVERWKDRDGAASAEVGTELSKALVRAPRAFMKAMRDDPESYDSWLKGIAQHTFTIYESRGEVENDLYIAYYKELKQLMISAAETLIGGEFESEAQQILNVLEAIDISRIW
;
A
#
# COMPACT_ATOMS: atom_id res chain seq x y z
N MET A 1 -50.06 -43.30 17.00
CA MET A 1 -50.90 -43.87 15.92
C MET A 1 -51.43 -42.80 14.94
N LEU A 2 -52.10 -41.72 15.36
CA LEU A 2 -52.68 -40.73 14.43
C LEU A 2 -51.69 -40.06 13.45
N LYS A 3 -50.47 -39.71 13.89
CA LYS A 3 -49.46 -39.08 13.01
C LYS A 3 -48.99 -40.02 11.90
N ILE A 4 -48.85 -41.32 12.19
CA ILE A 4 -48.40 -42.34 11.23
C ILE A 4 -49.47 -42.56 10.16
N LEU A 5 -50.74 -42.62 10.55
CA LEU A 5 -51.88 -42.65 9.61
C LEU A 5 -51.92 -41.43 8.69
N GLY A 6 -51.58 -40.24 9.22
CA GLY A 6 -51.46 -39.02 8.41
C GLY A 6 -50.35 -39.09 7.36
N TYR A 7 -49.16 -39.58 7.72
CA TYR A 7 -48.07 -39.75 6.75
C TYR A 7 -48.38 -40.80 5.68
N VAL A 8 -49.02 -41.91 6.05
CA VAL A 8 -49.44 -42.93 5.09
C VAL A 8 -50.49 -42.38 4.12
N ALA A 9 -51.47 -41.61 4.60
CA ALA A 9 -52.46 -40.97 3.73
C ALA A 9 -51.82 -39.99 2.74
N VAL A 10 -50.84 -39.18 3.18
CA VAL A 10 -50.08 -38.28 2.29
C VAL A 10 -49.29 -39.05 1.24
N LEU A 11 -48.60 -40.14 1.63
CA LEU A 11 -47.85 -40.98 0.68
C LEU A 11 -48.76 -41.63 -0.37
N VAL A 12 -49.94 -42.10 0.04
CA VAL A 12 -50.93 -42.65 -0.89
C VAL A 12 -51.43 -41.58 -1.86
N LEU A 13 -51.73 -40.37 -1.39
CA LEU A 13 -52.16 -39.26 -2.26
C LEU A 13 -51.07 -38.85 -3.26
N VAL A 14 -49.82 -38.78 -2.80
CA VAL A 14 -48.67 -38.51 -3.68
C VAL A 14 -48.51 -39.63 -4.71
N GLY A 15 -48.63 -40.89 -4.30
CA GLY A 15 -48.56 -42.05 -5.19
C GLY A 15 -49.65 -42.03 -6.27
N ILE A 16 -50.89 -41.72 -5.89
CA ILE A 16 -52.01 -41.55 -6.84
C ILE A 16 -51.72 -40.41 -7.81
N GLY A 17 -51.19 -39.28 -7.32
CA GLY A 17 -50.82 -38.14 -8.16
C GLY A 17 -49.74 -38.49 -9.20
N VAL A 18 -48.69 -39.20 -8.78
CA VAL A 18 -47.62 -39.66 -9.69
C VAL A 18 -48.16 -40.67 -10.71
N TRP A 19 -49.02 -41.60 -10.29
CA TRP A 19 -49.65 -42.57 -11.19
C TRP A 19 -50.54 -41.90 -12.23
N LEU A 20 -51.40 -40.96 -11.83
CA LEU A 20 -52.24 -40.19 -12.74
C LEU A 20 -51.40 -39.38 -13.75
N LEU A 21 -50.30 -38.78 -13.29
CA LEU A 21 -49.38 -38.04 -14.15
C LEU A 21 -48.68 -38.96 -15.16
N TRP A 22 -48.29 -40.17 -14.75
CA TRP A 22 -47.75 -41.18 -15.64
C TRP A 22 -48.76 -41.64 -16.69
N VAL A 23 -50.01 -41.94 -16.29
CA VAL A 23 -51.11 -42.30 -17.20
C VAL A 23 -51.40 -41.15 -18.18
N PHE A 24 -51.36 -39.90 -17.73
CA PHE A 24 -51.55 -38.74 -18.57
C PHE A 24 -50.43 -38.58 -19.61
N VAL A 25 -49.16 -38.68 -19.21
CA VAL A 25 -48.00 -38.54 -20.11
C VAL A 25 -47.96 -39.67 -21.14
N THR A 26 -48.24 -40.91 -20.72
CA THR A 26 -48.29 -42.07 -21.63
C THR A 26 -49.38 -41.94 -22.69
N ASN A 27 -50.59 -41.48 -22.30
CA ASN A 27 -51.68 -41.20 -23.24
C ASN A 27 -51.41 -40.00 -24.16
N ILE A 28 -50.66 -38.99 -23.70
CA ILE A 28 -50.21 -37.90 -24.56
C ILE A 28 -49.20 -38.40 -25.58
N ASN A 29 -48.29 -39.29 -25.19
CA ASN A 29 -47.27 -39.83 -26.10
C ASN A 29 -47.85 -40.68 -27.23
N SER A 30 -49.04 -41.25 -27.07
CA SER A 30 -49.76 -41.97 -28.13
C SER A 30 -50.68 -41.08 -28.98
N ALA A 31 -50.88 -39.81 -28.63
CA ALA A 31 -51.73 -38.89 -29.38
C ALA A 31 -51.09 -38.31 -30.66
N ASP A 32 -51.93 -37.75 -31.53
CA ASP A 32 -51.49 -37.10 -32.78
C ASP A 32 -50.54 -35.91 -32.51
N PRO A 33 -49.58 -35.64 -33.42
CA PRO A 33 -48.62 -34.55 -33.26
C PRO A 33 -49.26 -33.17 -32.99
N SER A 34 -50.40 -32.89 -33.62
CA SER A 34 -51.15 -31.63 -33.43
C SER A 34 -51.70 -31.49 -32.01
N VAL A 35 -52.18 -32.59 -31.40
CA VAL A 35 -52.71 -32.61 -30.03
C VAL A 35 -51.57 -32.44 -29.01
N LYS A 36 -50.43 -33.09 -29.24
CA LYS A 36 -49.22 -32.94 -28.42
C LYS A 36 -48.73 -31.49 -28.42
N ALA A 37 -48.63 -30.86 -29.58
CA ALA A 37 -48.20 -29.47 -29.70
C ALA A 37 -49.16 -28.52 -28.96
N GLY A 38 -50.48 -28.73 -29.09
CA GLY A 38 -51.49 -27.96 -28.36
C GLY A 38 -51.38 -28.09 -26.84
N LEU A 39 -51.17 -29.30 -26.33
CA LEU A 39 -51.04 -29.56 -24.88
C LEU A 39 -49.73 -28.98 -24.30
N ILE A 40 -48.62 -29.08 -25.02
CA ILE A 40 -47.35 -28.43 -24.61
C ILE A 40 -47.51 -26.91 -24.56
N GLY A 41 -48.18 -26.32 -25.55
CA GLY A 41 -48.50 -24.89 -25.57
C GLY A 41 -49.35 -24.46 -24.36
N LEU A 42 -50.39 -25.22 -24.04
CA LEU A 42 -51.25 -24.98 -22.87
C LEU A 42 -50.49 -25.11 -21.54
N LEU A 43 -49.63 -26.12 -21.38
CA LEU A 43 -48.78 -26.29 -20.20
C LEU A 43 -47.78 -25.14 -20.04
N GLY A 44 -47.13 -24.74 -21.13
CA GLY A 44 -46.22 -23.60 -21.13
C GLY A 44 -46.93 -22.32 -20.72
N MET A 45 -48.10 -22.04 -21.29
CA MET A 45 -48.93 -20.88 -20.92
C MET A 45 -49.36 -20.93 -19.45
N PHE A 46 -49.75 -22.09 -18.95
CA PHE A 46 -50.13 -22.27 -17.55
C PHE A 46 -48.97 -22.02 -16.59
N LEU A 47 -47.77 -22.55 -16.88
CA LEU A 47 -46.57 -22.30 -16.07
C LEU A 47 -46.17 -20.82 -16.07
N VAL A 48 -46.21 -20.17 -17.23
CA VAL A 48 -45.98 -18.72 -17.35
C VAL A 48 -47.02 -17.94 -16.54
N ALA A 49 -48.29 -18.32 -16.58
CA ALA A 49 -49.34 -17.67 -15.79
C ALA A 49 -49.13 -17.86 -14.28
N LEU A 50 -48.74 -19.06 -13.82
CA LEU A 50 -48.41 -19.30 -12.41
C LEU A 50 -47.22 -18.47 -11.95
N PHE A 51 -46.15 -18.44 -12.74
CA PHE A 51 -44.96 -17.64 -12.44
C PHE A 51 -45.29 -16.15 -12.41
N THR A 52 -46.05 -15.67 -13.39
CA THR A 52 -46.50 -14.28 -13.48
C THR A 52 -47.37 -13.93 -12.28
N ASN A 53 -48.34 -14.77 -11.92
CA ASN A 53 -49.20 -14.54 -10.77
C ASN A 53 -48.42 -14.54 -9.44
N TYR A 54 -47.45 -15.44 -9.28
CA TYR A 54 -46.57 -15.44 -8.12
C TYR A 54 -45.75 -14.15 -8.03
N GLN A 55 -45.13 -13.73 -9.14
CA GLN A 55 -44.37 -12.48 -9.21
C GLN A 55 -45.26 -11.25 -8.96
N THR A 56 -46.47 -11.22 -9.52
CA THR A 56 -47.44 -10.14 -9.32
C THR A 56 -47.86 -10.06 -7.87
N LYS A 57 -48.24 -11.17 -7.23
CA LYS A 57 -48.59 -11.19 -5.80
C LYS A 57 -47.44 -10.73 -4.91
N LYS A 58 -46.22 -11.18 -5.20
CA LYS A 58 -45.03 -10.74 -4.47
C LYS A 58 -44.84 -9.22 -4.60
N ARG A 59 -44.89 -8.69 -5.83
CA ARG A 59 -44.82 -7.25 -6.11
C ARG A 59 -45.93 -6.46 -5.44
N GLU A 60 -47.16 -6.97 -5.40
CA GLU A 60 -48.28 -6.33 -4.73
C GLU A 60 -48.07 -6.25 -3.21
N ILE A 61 -47.57 -7.31 -2.58
CA ILE A 61 -47.26 -7.33 -1.15
C ILE A 61 -46.12 -6.35 -0.85
N ASP A 62 -45.06 -6.39 -1.66
CA ASP A 62 -43.92 -5.50 -1.51
C ASP A 62 -44.35 -4.02 -1.69
N ALA A 63 -45.21 -3.73 -2.69
CA ALA A 63 -45.72 -2.39 -2.95
C ALA A 63 -46.62 -1.84 -1.83
N ARG A 64 -47.45 -2.70 -1.20
CA ARG A 64 -48.35 -2.29 -0.09
C ARG A 64 -47.58 -1.76 1.11
N HIS A 65 -46.41 -2.33 1.38
CA HIS A 65 -45.60 -1.98 2.55
C HIS A 65 -44.38 -1.13 2.19
N PHE A 66 -44.16 -0.84 0.90
CA PHE A 66 -42.99 -0.09 0.44
C PHE A 66 -42.95 1.33 1.01
N ALA A 67 -44.10 2.00 1.10
CA ALA A 67 -44.19 3.35 1.68
C ALA A 67 -43.78 3.35 3.16
N ASP A 68 -44.38 2.45 3.95
CA ASP A 68 -44.13 2.34 5.39
C ASP A 68 -42.69 1.88 5.69
N LYS A 69 -42.16 0.91 4.91
CA LYS A 69 -40.76 0.47 4.98
C LYS A 69 -39.81 1.62 4.68
N ARG A 70 -40.07 2.38 3.61
CA ARG A 70 -39.23 3.50 3.21
C ARG A 70 -39.19 4.57 4.29
N GLU A 71 -40.34 4.94 4.86
CA GLU A 71 -40.41 5.90 5.95
C GLU A 71 -39.65 5.38 7.19
N GLY A 72 -39.86 4.11 7.56
CA GLY A 72 -39.16 3.48 8.67
C GLY A 72 -37.64 3.44 8.49
N TYR A 73 -37.16 3.10 7.29
CA TYR A 73 -35.74 3.09 6.97
C TYR A 73 -35.14 4.48 6.77
N THR A 74 -35.95 5.49 6.45
CA THR A 74 -35.48 6.90 6.40
C THR A 74 -34.96 7.34 7.76
N GLN A 75 -35.54 6.84 8.86
CA GLN A 75 -35.08 7.14 10.22
C GLN A 75 -33.63 6.67 10.46
N PHE A 76 -33.20 5.57 9.82
CA PHE A 76 -31.81 5.13 9.86
C PHE A 76 -30.89 6.11 9.13
N ILE A 77 -31.31 6.53 7.93
CA ILE A 77 -30.56 7.47 7.09
C ILE A 77 -30.41 8.82 7.81
N ASP A 78 -31.48 9.33 8.41
CA ASP A 78 -31.46 10.58 9.17
C ASP A 78 -30.53 10.48 10.39
N MET A 79 -30.60 9.36 11.13
CA MET A 79 -29.69 9.08 12.24
C MET A 79 -28.21 9.06 11.77
N LEU A 80 -27.92 8.43 10.64
CA LEU A 80 -26.56 8.42 10.06
C LEU A 80 -26.08 9.83 9.69
N PHE A 81 -26.93 10.63 9.03
CA PHE A 81 -26.60 12.02 8.67
C PHE A 81 -26.36 12.89 9.92
N ASP A 82 -27.18 12.74 10.94
CA ASP A 82 -27.02 13.46 12.21
C ASP A 82 -25.71 13.08 12.92
N PHE A 83 -25.35 11.79 12.90
CA PHE A 83 -24.08 11.31 13.46
C PHE A 83 -22.87 11.90 12.73
N ILE A 84 -22.87 11.85 11.40
CA ILE A 84 -21.79 12.42 10.57
C ILE A 84 -21.69 13.93 10.77
N LYS A 85 -22.81 14.66 10.80
CA LYS A 85 -22.84 16.11 11.04
C LYS A 85 -22.32 16.48 12.44
N SER A 86 -22.66 15.69 13.45
CA SER A 86 -22.21 15.92 14.84
C SER A 86 -20.71 15.67 15.00
N SER A 87 -20.20 14.60 14.37
CA SER A 87 -18.76 14.30 14.30
C SER A 87 -17.97 15.44 13.63
N ARG A 88 -18.48 16.03 12.54
CA ARG A 88 -17.80 17.15 11.85
C ARG A 88 -17.76 18.44 12.64
N ASN A 89 -18.77 18.70 13.47
CA ASN A 89 -18.84 19.91 14.29
C ASN A 89 -18.14 19.75 15.65
N ASN A 90 -17.39 18.66 15.85
CA ASN A 90 -16.73 18.30 17.11
C ASN A 90 -17.69 18.33 18.32
N LYS A 91 -18.98 18.06 18.06
CA LYS A 91 -20.01 18.02 19.09
C LYS A 91 -20.18 16.57 19.51
N GLU A 92 -19.70 16.22 20.71
CA GLU A 92 -19.99 14.92 21.30
C GLU A 92 -21.50 14.80 21.54
N LEU A 93 -22.11 13.74 20.98
CA LEU A 93 -23.50 13.41 21.23
C LEU A 93 -23.60 12.75 22.61
N THR A 94 -24.51 13.24 23.44
CA THR A 94 -24.80 12.60 24.72
C THR A 94 -25.49 11.25 24.50
N GLU A 95 -25.34 10.32 25.45
CA GLU A 95 -26.01 9.01 25.42
C GLU A 95 -27.53 9.14 25.24
N LYS A 96 -28.14 10.14 25.90
CA LYS A 96 -29.56 10.46 25.78
C LYS A 96 -29.94 10.91 24.36
N GLU A 97 -29.11 11.72 23.71
CA GLU A 97 -29.32 12.14 22.32
C GLU A 97 -29.18 10.94 21.37
N MET A 98 -28.18 10.06 21.56
CA MET A 98 -28.03 8.85 20.75
C MET A 98 -29.24 7.91 20.87
N LEU A 99 -29.70 7.65 22.10
CA LEU A 99 -30.88 6.82 22.35
C LEU A 99 -32.14 7.39 21.70
N SER A 100 -32.31 8.72 21.72
CA SER A 100 -33.45 9.39 21.09
C SER A 100 -33.49 9.20 19.57
N LYS A 101 -32.34 8.97 18.94
CA LYS A 101 -32.20 8.75 17.49
C LYS A 101 -32.32 7.26 17.10
N ILE A 102 -31.88 6.35 17.97
CA ILE A 102 -31.93 4.90 17.72
C ILE A 102 -33.34 4.33 17.92
N ILE A 103 -34.08 4.80 18.93
CA ILE A 103 -35.40 4.23 19.30
C ILE A 103 -36.41 4.25 18.14
N PRO A 104 -36.58 5.37 17.39
CA PRO A 104 -37.47 5.39 16.23
C PRO A 104 -37.11 4.29 15.22
N PHE A 105 -35.83 4.22 14.83
CA PHE A 105 -35.37 3.24 13.86
C PHE A 105 -35.62 1.79 14.33
N LYS A 106 -35.35 1.48 15.61
CA LYS A 106 -35.67 0.15 16.16
C LYS A 106 -37.16 -0.17 16.11
N LYS A 107 -38.05 0.80 16.34
CA LYS A 107 -39.51 0.60 16.20
C LYS A 107 -39.89 0.32 14.76
N ALA A 108 -39.33 1.08 13.81
CA ALA A 108 -39.54 0.83 12.39
C ALA A 108 -39.07 -0.56 11.98
N LEU A 109 -37.89 -0.98 12.44
CA LEU A 109 -37.32 -2.29 12.16
C LEU A 109 -38.15 -3.42 12.78
N LEU A 110 -38.76 -3.22 13.94
CA LEU A 110 -39.64 -4.21 14.58
C LEU A 110 -40.93 -4.48 13.77
N ILE A 111 -41.51 -3.44 13.16
CA ILE A 111 -42.80 -3.55 12.46
C ILE A 111 -42.59 -3.94 11.00
N TRP A 112 -41.59 -3.35 10.33
CA TRP A 112 -41.43 -3.40 8.87
C TRP A 112 -40.11 -4.04 8.41
N GLY A 113 -39.20 -4.34 9.35
CA GLY A 113 -37.85 -4.80 9.05
C GLY A 113 -37.79 -6.18 8.40
N GLY A 114 -37.03 -6.29 7.31
CA GLY A 114 -36.65 -7.58 6.73
C GLY A 114 -35.81 -8.42 7.70
N SER A 115 -35.93 -9.74 7.64
CA SER A 115 -35.23 -10.66 8.55
C SER A 115 -33.71 -10.54 8.50
N ASN A 116 -33.15 -10.23 7.33
CA ASN A 116 -31.72 -10.00 7.16
C ASN A 116 -31.30 -8.61 7.69
N THR A 117 -32.13 -7.58 7.50
CA THR A 117 -31.91 -6.24 8.05
C THR A 117 -31.89 -6.27 9.59
N ILE A 118 -32.81 -7.01 10.21
CA ILE A 118 -32.83 -7.25 11.66
C ILE A 118 -31.54 -7.93 12.12
N LYS A 119 -31.08 -8.96 11.40
CA LYS A 119 -29.81 -9.65 11.72
C LYS A 119 -28.61 -8.72 11.60
N ALA A 120 -28.53 -7.92 10.54
CA ALA A 120 -27.45 -6.98 10.31
C ALA A 120 -27.39 -5.93 11.44
N TRP A 121 -28.53 -5.39 11.85
CA TRP A 121 -28.61 -4.46 12.98
C TRP A 121 -28.17 -5.10 14.30
N ASN A 122 -28.66 -6.30 14.62
CA ASN A 122 -28.29 -6.99 15.86
C ASN A 122 -26.78 -7.29 15.91
N GLN A 123 -26.19 -7.68 14.78
CA GLN A 123 -24.74 -7.89 14.67
C GLN A 123 -23.97 -6.59 14.91
N PHE A 124 -24.43 -5.48 14.34
CA PHE A 124 -23.83 -4.17 14.58
C PHE A 124 -23.90 -3.77 16.06
N GLU A 125 -25.03 -3.96 16.76
CA GLU A 125 -25.14 -3.63 18.19
C GLU A 125 -24.19 -4.45 19.06
N ILE A 126 -24.14 -5.78 18.85
CA ILE A 126 -23.24 -6.67 19.60
C ILE A 126 -21.78 -6.30 19.36
N LYS A 127 -21.43 -6.01 18.11
CA LYS A 127 -20.06 -5.60 17.79
C LYS A 127 -19.75 -4.25 18.44
N SER A 128 -20.66 -3.29 18.33
CA SER A 128 -20.44 -1.92 18.82
C SER A 128 -20.25 -1.83 20.34
N SER A 129 -20.80 -2.78 21.11
CA SER A 129 -20.52 -2.86 22.56
C SER A 129 -19.07 -3.23 22.88
N ASP A 130 -18.35 -3.87 21.97
CA ASP A 130 -16.98 -4.35 22.17
C ASP A 130 -15.90 -3.34 21.74
N LYS A 131 -16.25 -2.05 21.62
CA LYS A 131 -15.40 -0.97 21.07
C LYS A 131 -14.85 -1.31 19.68
N LEU A 132 -15.65 -1.03 18.65
CA LEU A 132 -15.19 -1.16 17.26
C LEU A 132 -14.19 -0.06 16.89
N ALA A 133 -13.18 -0.45 16.10
CA ALA A 133 -12.38 0.51 15.34
C ALA A 133 -13.31 1.29 14.37
N PRO A 134 -13.08 2.60 14.16
CA PRO A 134 -13.93 3.44 13.32
C PRO A 134 -14.17 2.87 11.90
N GLU A 135 -13.17 2.27 11.28
CA GLU A 135 -13.27 1.69 9.94
C GLU A 135 -14.23 0.50 9.91
N LYS A 136 -14.16 -0.36 10.93
CA LYS A 136 -15.07 -1.51 11.07
C LYS A 136 -16.49 -1.05 11.36
N ALA A 137 -16.67 0.03 12.12
CA ALA A 137 -17.98 0.59 12.40
C ALA A 137 -18.66 1.07 11.11
N LEU A 138 -17.90 1.72 10.24
CA LEU A 138 -18.37 2.13 8.91
C LEU A 138 -18.72 0.92 8.04
N GLU A 139 -17.87 -0.12 7.99
CA GLU A 139 -18.16 -1.33 7.23
C GLU A 139 -19.47 -2.01 7.67
N GLU A 140 -19.71 -2.10 8.98
CA GLU A 140 -20.95 -2.69 9.52
C GLU A 140 -22.18 -1.80 9.25
N MET A 141 -22.03 -0.47 9.26
CA MET A 141 -23.07 0.46 8.82
C MET A 141 -23.43 0.26 7.35
N GLU A 142 -22.45 0.02 6.48
CA GLU A 142 -22.70 -0.24 5.06
C GLU A 142 -23.44 -1.57 4.84
N LYS A 143 -23.14 -2.60 5.63
CA LYS A 143 -23.88 -3.88 5.59
C LYS A 143 -25.36 -3.66 5.89
N ILE A 144 -25.68 -2.83 6.88
CA ILE A 144 -27.07 -2.47 7.21
C ILE A 144 -27.72 -1.74 6.02
N LEU A 145 -27.04 -0.76 5.42
CA LEU A 145 -27.55 -0.03 4.25
C LEU A 145 -27.88 -0.95 3.07
N ARG A 146 -27.02 -1.94 2.79
CA ARG A 146 -27.25 -2.92 1.71
C ARG A 146 -28.44 -3.83 1.98
N GLU A 147 -28.60 -4.30 3.21
CA GLU A 147 -29.77 -5.12 3.57
C GLU A 147 -31.08 -4.30 3.53
N ILE A 148 -31.04 -3.03 3.94
CA ILE A 148 -32.17 -2.09 3.77
C ILE A 148 -32.54 -1.94 2.29
N ARG A 149 -31.55 -1.67 1.43
CA ARG A 149 -31.76 -1.47 -0.01
C ARG A 149 -32.31 -2.72 -0.68
N LYS A 150 -31.78 -3.89 -0.32
CA LYS A 150 -32.27 -5.19 -0.78
C LYS A 150 -33.71 -5.45 -0.33
N ASP A 151 -34.06 -5.10 0.91
CA ASP A 151 -35.43 -5.23 1.42
C ASP A 151 -36.42 -4.25 0.74
N LEU A 152 -35.90 -3.17 0.15
CA LEU A 152 -36.63 -2.22 -0.71
C LEU A 152 -36.63 -2.61 -2.20
N GLY A 153 -36.00 -3.74 -2.57
CA GLY A 153 -36.02 -4.27 -3.93
C GLY A 153 -34.91 -3.75 -4.85
N HIS A 154 -33.85 -3.14 -4.32
CA HIS A 154 -32.67 -2.76 -5.09
C HIS A 154 -31.74 -3.97 -5.34
N ASP A 155 -31.11 -4.00 -6.51
CA ASP A 155 -29.95 -4.84 -6.81
C ASP A 155 -28.67 -4.02 -6.65
N ASP A 156 -27.79 -4.50 -5.79
CA ASP A 156 -26.52 -3.86 -5.44
C ASP A 156 -25.32 -4.69 -5.97
N SER A 157 -25.55 -5.62 -6.91
CA SER A 157 -24.53 -6.52 -7.49
C SER A 157 -23.35 -5.79 -8.15
N GLU A 158 -23.59 -4.61 -8.72
CA GLU A 158 -22.57 -3.76 -9.35
C GLU A 158 -21.92 -2.74 -8.39
N LEU A 159 -22.39 -2.65 -7.13
CA LEU A 159 -21.90 -1.65 -6.18
C LEU A 159 -20.71 -2.17 -5.36
N GLU A 160 -19.54 -1.56 -5.55
CA GLU A 160 -18.33 -1.83 -4.76
C GLU A 160 -18.50 -1.39 -3.30
N SER A 161 -17.74 -2.02 -2.40
CA SER A 161 -17.67 -1.65 -0.99
C SER A 161 -17.23 -0.18 -0.83
N GLY A 162 -17.85 0.56 0.08
CA GLY A 162 -17.59 1.97 0.32
C GLY A 162 -18.38 2.93 -0.57
N ASN A 163 -19.02 2.47 -1.66
CA ASN A 163 -19.75 3.36 -2.57
C ASN A 163 -20.97 4.01 -1.91
N LEU A 164 -21.70 3.26 -1.08
CA LEU A 164 -22.89 3.78 -0.40
C LEU A 164 -22.52 4.78 0.70
N LEU A 165 -21.51 4.47 1.50
CA LEU A 165 -20.98 5.40 2.50
C LEU A 165 -20.39 6.66 1.84
N GLY A 166 -19.78 6.51 0.67
CA GLY A 166 -19.27 7.62 -0.13
C GLY A 166 -20.32 8.63 -0.60
N LEU A 167 -21.62 8.36 -0.43
CA LEU A 167 -22.71 9.33 -0.66
C LEU A 167 -22.87 10.32 0.50
N PHE A 168 -22.43 9.96 1.71
CA PHE A 168 -22.54 10.80 2.90
C PHE A 168 -21.33 11.73 3.09
N LEU A 169 -20.32 11.59 2.22
CA LEU A 169 -19.11 12.41 2.19
C LEU A 169 -19.28 13.57 1.20
N ILE A 170 -18.78 14.76 1.54
CA ILE A 170 -18.71 15.88 0.59
C ILE A 170 -17.71 15.50 -0.54
N ALA A 171 -17.90 16.03 -1.74
CA ALA A 171 -17.04 15.72 -2.90
C ALA A 171 -15.53 15.87 -2.64
N GLU A 172 -15.14 16.82 -1.78
CA GLU A 172 -13.76 17.00 -1.31
C GLU A 172 -13.25 15.80 -0.49
N ASP A 173 -14.07 15.28 0.42
CA ASP A 173 -13.75 14.11 1.25
C ASP A 173 -13.78 12.81 0.44
N LYS A 174 -14.69 12.69 -0.53
CA LYS A 174 -14.80 11.53 -1.44
C LYS A 174 -13.55 11.36 -2.31
N LYS A 175 -12.98 12.47 -2.80
CA LYS A 175 -11.74 12.47 -3.60
C LYS A 175 -10.49 12.24 -2.74
N LYS A 176 -10.53 12.69 -1.48
CA LYS A 176 -9.43 12.57 -0.51
C LYS A 176 -9.32 11.18 0.11
N LEU A 177 -10.46 10.49 0.35
CA LEU A 177 -10.49 9.14 0.91
C LEU A 177 -10.32 8.05 -0.16
N LEU A 178 -11.15 8.03 -1.21
CA LEU A 178 -11.12 6.95 -2.22
C LEU A 178 -9.98 7.11 -3.23
N GLY A 179 -9.61 8.35 -3.57
CA GLY A 179 -8.61 8.63 -4.59
C GLY A 179 -7.16 8.63 -4.10
N VAL A 180 -6.92 8.49 -2.79
CA VAL A 180 -5.58 8.44 -2.21
C VAL A 180 -5.25 7.03 -1.75
N GLU A 181 -6.18 6.31 -1.12
CA GLU A 181 -5.97 4.91 -0.75
C GLU A 181 -5.73 4.02 -1.99
N LEU A 182 -6.49 4.24 -3.07
CA LEU A 182 -6.29 3.52 -4.33
C LEU A 182 -4.93 3.82 -4.98
N GLU A 183 -4.38 5.01 -4.75
CA GLU A 183 -3.07 5.42 -5.27
C GLU A 183 -1.92 4.87 -4.42
N LEU A 184 -2.05 4.85 -3.09
CA LEU A 184 -1.07 4.22 -2.20
C LEU A 184 -0.96 2.72 -2.46
N ARG A 185 -2.08 2.04 -2.83
CA ARG A 185 -2.05 0.63 -3.27
C ARG A 185 -1.24 0.41 -4.55
N LYS A 186 -0.98 1.44 -5.37
CA LYS A 186 -0.13 1.33 -6.56
C LYS A 186 1.36 1.29 -6.22
N LEU A 187 1.76 1.66 -5.01
CA LEU A 187 3.17 1.69 -4.61
C LEU A 187 3.83 0.32 -4.72
N VAL A 188 3.15 -0.75 -4.29
CA VAL A 188 3.65 -2.13 -4.35
C VAL A 188 3.91 -2.62 -5.79
N PRO A 189 2.94 -2.55 -6.73
CA PRO A 189 3.22 -2.96 -8.12
C PRO A 189 4.23 -2.05 -8.82
N LEU A 190 4.34 -0.78 -8.45
CA LEU A 190 5.37 0.11 -8.98
C LEU A 190 6.76 -0.25 -8.46
N SER A 191 6.90 -0.62 -7.18
CA SER A 191 8.17 -1.12 -6.65
C SER A 191 8.60 -2.42 -7.33
N GLN A 192 7.67 -3.33 -7.64
CA GLN A 192 8.00 -4.56 -8.34
C GLN A 192 8.64 -4.29 -9.71
N LYS A 193 8.12 -3.32 -10.47
CA LYS A 193 8.72 -2.92 -11.76
C LYS A 193 10.16 -2.42 -11.61
N LEU A 194 10.47 -1.71 -10.53
CA LEU A 194 11.83 -1.25 -10.23
C LEU A 194 12.76 -2.39 -9.79
N GLU A 195 12.21 -3.44 -9.19
CA GLU A 195 12.97 -4.65 -8.89
C GLU A 195 13.21 -5.50 -10.15
N ASP A 196 12.19 -5.66 -10.99
CA ASP A 196 12.22 -6.45 -12.22
C ASP A 196 13.18 -5.85 -13.27
N SER A 197 13.26 -4.52 -13.33
CA SER A 197 14.24 -3.80 -14.16
C SER A 197 15.68 -3.90 -13.62
N GLY A 198 15.88 -4.43 -12.41
CA GLY A 198 17.17 -4.49 -11.75
C GLY A 198 17.65 -3.16 -11.17
N PHE A 199 16.82 -2.10 -11.21
CA PHE A 199 17.15 -0.80 -10.62
C PHE A 199 17.27 -0.90 -9.09
N VAL A 200 16.33 -1.58 -8.44
CA VAL A 200 16.38 -1.90 -7.01
C VAL A 200 16.64 -3.39 -6.82
N ARG A 201 17.71 -3.77 -6.11
CA ARG A 201 18.02 -5.18 -5.84
C ARG A 201 16.97 -5.83 -4.97
N ALA A 202 16.32 -6.92 -5.41
CA ALA A 202 15.39 -7.73 -4.61
C ALA A 202 15.98 -8.12 -3.25
N ASN A 203 15.15 -8.12 -2.20
CA ASN A 203 15.59 -8.38 -0.82
C ASN A 203 16.13 -9.82 -0.70
N ARG A 204 17.45 -9.99 -0.48
CA ARG A 204 18.07 -11.29 -0.18
C ARG A 204 18.48 -11.30 1.29
N GLU A 205 17.58 -11.83 2.12
CA GLU A 205 17.68 -12.06 3.57
C GLU A 205 17.85 -10.85 4.52
N PRO A 206 17.26 -10.91 5.73
CA PRO A 206 17.41 -9.88 6.74
C PRO A 206 18.75 -10.06 7.48
N GLN A 207 19.85 -9.65 6.86
CA GLN A 207 21.09 -9.52 7.62
C GLN A 207 20.96 -8.32 8.58
N LYS A 208 21.15 -8.58 9.87
CA LYS A 208 21.21 -7.60 10.98
C LYS A 208 22.45 -6.68 10.85
N GLN A 209 22.65 -6.04 9.71
CA GLN A 209 23.76 -5.12 9.48
C GLN A 209 23.29 -3.68 9.66
N LYS A 210 24.15 -2.84 10.25
CA LYS A 210 23.90 -1.41 10.46
C LYS A 210 23.88 -0.67 9.12
N ARG A 211 22.76 -0.75 8.41
CA ARG A 211 22.53 0.06 7.21
C ARG A 211 22.50 1.55 7.57
N HIS A 212 22.88 2.40 6.62
CA HIS A 212 22.64 3.83 6.72
C HIS A 212 21.15 4.09 7.01
N ILE A 213 20.87 4.69 8.17
CA ILE A 213 19.51 5.03 8.59
C ILE A 213 19.19 6.40 8.01
N TYR A 214 18.23 6.43 7.09
CA TYR A 214 17.76 7.68 6.51
C TYR A 214 16.90 8.45 7.52
N ALA A 215 16.89 9.77 7.42
CA ALA A 215 16.19 10.63 8.37
C ALA A 215 14.69 10.29 8.46
N PHE A 216 14.05 9.93 7.34
CA PHE A 216 12.63 9.55 7.32
C PHE A 216 12.32 8.30 8.16
N GLU A 217 13.27 7.36 8.32
CA GLU A 217 13.10 6.14 9.12
C GLU A 217 13.07 6.42 10.63
N SER A 218 13.61 7.55 11.08
CA SER A 218 13.58 7.93 12.50
C SER A 218 12.19 8.42 12.97
N VAL A 219 11.29 8.69 12.02
CA VAL A 219 9.97 9.29 12.27
C VAL A 219 8.89 8.23 12.56
N VAL A 220 9.26 6.95 12.50
CA VAL A 220 8.41 5.75 12.59
C VAL A 220 7.51 5.69 13.84
N GLY A 221 7.84 6.42 14.90
CA GLY A 221 7.07 6.43 16.15
C GLY A 221 5.85 7.36 16.20
N GLY A 222 5.65 8.26 15.21
CA GLY A 222 4.71 9.37 15.35
C GLY A 222 3.61 9.50 14.28
N ASP A 223 3.95 9.36 12.99
CA ASP A 223 3.02 9.66 11.90
C ASP A 223 3.40 8.95 10.56
N PRO A 224 2.58 8.00 10.08
CA PRO A 224 2.73 7.36 8.77
C PRO A 224 2.79 8.32 7.56
N ASN A 225 2.09 9.45 7.62
CA ASN A 225 2.10 10.44 6.55
C ASN A 225 3.44 11.17 6.48
N LEU A 226 4.05 11.42 7.64
CA LEU A 226 5.35 12.07 7.73
C LEU A 226 6.47 11.13 7.24
N LEU A 227 6.34 9.82 7.48
CA LEU A 227 7.23 8.80 6.91
C LEU A 227 7.24 8.85 5.39
N LEU A 228 6.07 8.79 4.74
CA LEU A 228 5.94 8.81 3.27
C LEU A 228 6.37 10.16 2.67
N SER A 229 6.04 11.25 3.34
CA SER A 229 6.48 12.59 2.94
C SER A 229 8.00 12.74 3.05
N GLY A 230 8.60 12.19 4.11
CA GLY A 230 10.04 12.12 4.29
C GLY A 230 10.71 11.33 3.18
N LEU A 231 10.22 10.12 2.88
CA LEU A 231 10.74 9.31 1.77
C LEU A 231 10.67 10.05 0.43
N ARG A 232 9.56 10.76 0.15
CA ARG A 232 9.45 11.59 -1.06
C ARG A 232 10.54 12.66 -1.12
N ILE A 233 10.77 13.37 -0.02
CA ILE A 233 11.76 14.46 0.07
C ILE A 233 13.16 13.90 -0.21
N GLU A 234 13.49 12.73 0.35
CA GLU A 234 14.77 12.08 0.13
C GLU A 234 14.96 11.70 -1.35
N ILE A 235 13.95 11.06 -1.98
CA ILE A 235 13.99 10.72 -3.41
C ILE A 235 14.20 11.97 -4.26
N GLU A 236 13.43 13.02 -3.99
CA GLU A 236 13.52 14.30 -4.72
C GLU A 236 14.90 14.95 -4.54
N SER A 237 15.43 14.95 -3.33
CA SER A 237 16.76 15.49 -3.04
C SER A 237 17.84 14.78 -3.84
N ARG A 238 17.82 13.43 -3.87
CA ARG A 238 18.81 12.61 -4.59
C ARG A 238 18.71 12.82 -6.09
N LEU A 239 17.51 12.84 -6.67
CA LEU A 239 17.32 13.14 -8.09
C LEU A 239 17.87 14.53 -8.46
N ARG A 240 17.66 15.55 -7.62
CA ARG A 240 18.19 16.90 -7.83
C ARG A 240 19.71 16.94 -7.74
N GLU A 241 20.29 16.20 -6.81
CA GLU A 241 21.73 16.14 -6.62
C GLU A 241 22.43 15.40 -7.77
N ILE A 242 21.90 14.25 -8.20
CA ILE A 242 22.34 13.55 -9.42
C ILE A 242 22.33 14.52 -10.62
N ALA A 243 21.26 15.31 -10.76
CA ALA A 243 21.14 16.27 -11.84
C ALA A 243 22.20 17.39 -11.75
N ARG A 244 22.45 17.93 -10.55
CA ARG A 244 23.51 18.94 -10.33
C ARG A 244 24.89 18.39 -10.70
N ASN A 245 25.20 17.15 -10.32
CA ASN A 245 26.48 16.49 -10.64
C ASN A 245 26.69 16.30 -12.14
N LYS A 246 25.59 16.20 -12.91
CA LYS A 246 25.60 16.16 -14.37
C LYS A 246 25.46 17.53 -15.03
N ASN A 247 25.67 18.62 -14.29
CA ASN A 247 25.58 20.00 -14.73
C ASN A 247 24.18 20.40 -15.27
N ILE A 248 23.12 19.76 -14.76
CA ILE A 248 21.73 20.12 -15.06
C ILE A 248 21.27 21.15 -14.01
N LYS A 249 20.65 22.26 -14.45
CA LYS A 249 20.07 23.27 -13.54
C LYS A 249 18.85 22.70 -12.82
N ALA A 250 19.06 22.04 -11.68
CA ALA A 250 18.03 21.29 -10.97
C ALA A 250 17.04 22.17 -10.19
N ASP A 251 17.49 23.29 -9.59
CA ASP A 251 16.74 23.99 -8.53
C ASP A 251 15.44 24.67 -8.99
N LYS A 252 15.25 24.88 -10.31
CA LYS A 252 14.05 25.53 -10.89
C LYS A 252 13.22 24.61 -11.79
N VAL A 253 13.56 23.33 -11.84
CA VAL A 253 12.97 22.36 -12.75
C VAL A 253 12.03 21.43 -11.98
N SER A 254 10.87 21.13 -12.56
CA SER A 254 9.93 20.16 -11.99
C SER A 254 10.54 18.75 -12.04
N LEU A 255 10.21 17.89 -11.08
CA LEU A 255 10.72 16.51 -11.04
C LEU A 255 10.48 15.74 -12.34
N ARG A 256 9.35 15.99 -13.01
CA ARG A 256 9.03 15.39 -14.31
C ARG A 256 10.04 15.77 -15.39
N LYS A 257 10.35 17.07 -15.50
CA LYS A 257 11.33 17.57 -16.46
C LYS A 257 12.76 17.21 -16.07
N LEU A 258 13.04 17.14 -14.77
CA LEU A 258 14.34 16.71 -14.24
C LEU A 258 14.65 15.26 -14.64
N THR A 259 13.69 14.36 -14.45
CA THR A 259 13.82 12.95 -14.82
C THR A 259 13.93 12.77 -16.34
N ASP A 260 13.30 13.62 -17.17
CA ASP A 260 13.52 13.64 -18.62
C ASP A 260 14.97 14.00 -19.00
N GLU A 261 15.56 14.98 -18.31
CA GLU A 261 16.97 15.36 -18.53
C GLU A 261 17.94 14.28 -18.04
N LEU A 262 17.61 13.55 -16.97
CA LEU A 262 18.40 12.42 -16.48
C LEU A 262 18.40 11.24 -17.46
N ILE A 263 17.29 10.99 -18.15
CA ILE A 263 17.22 10.02 -19.26
C ILE A 263 18.16 10.44 -20.40
N LYS A 264 18.12 11.72 -20.82
CA LYS A 264 18.98 12.23 -21.91
C LYS A 264 20.47 12.12 -21.61
N LYS A 265 20.84 12.12 -20.34
CA LYS A 265 22.23 11.94 -19.86
C LYS A 265 22.57 10.49 -19.56
N GLU A 266 21.69 9.55 -19.91
CA GLU A 266 21.84 8.11 -19.73
C GLU A 266 22.09 7.71 -18.26
N VAL A 267 21.62 8.53 -17.31
CA VAL A 267 21.77 8.25 -15.87
C VAL A 267 20.67 7.34 -15.37
N LEU A 268 19.48 7.49 -15.93
CA LEU A 268 18.33 6.63 -15.68
C LEU A 268 17.89 6.05 -17.01
N SER A 269 17.50 4.78 -17.02
CA SER A 269 16.78 4.24 -18.17
C SER A 269 15.40 4.89 -18.29
N VAL A 270 14.78 4.76 -19.47
CA VAL A 270 13.41 5.24 -19.70
C VAL A 270 12.44 4.60 -18.70
N ASP A 271 12.61 3.31 -18.43
CA ASP A 271 11.73 2.52 -17.56
C ASP A 271 11.93 2.86 -16.08
N ASP A 272 13.18 3.08 -15.64
CA ASP A 272 13.49 3.50 -14.26
C ASP A 272 12.90 4.89 -13.98
N ALA A 273 13.13 5.83 -14.89
CA ALA A 273 12.63 7.18 -14.77
C ALA A 273 11.10 7.24 -14.80
N ALA A 274 10.44 6.42 -15.64
CA ALA A 274 8.99 6.30 -15.63
C ALA A 274 8.47 5.75 -14.29
N SER A 275 9.09 4.69 -13.78
CA SER A 275 8.68 4.05 -12.53
C SER A 275 8.90 4.97 -11.32
N ILE A 276 10.02 5.70 -11.26
CA ILE A 276 10.26 6.72 -10.22
C ILE A 276 9.24 7.86 -10.34
N LYS A 277 8.93 8.33 -11.55
CA LYS A 277 7.90 9.37 -11.76
C LYS A 277 6.52 8.91 -11.27
N ASP A 278 6.19 7.64 -11.44
CA ASP A 278 4.90 7.07 -11.02
C ASP A 278 4.81 6.87 -9.50
N LEU A 279 5.94 6.74 -8.79
CA LEU A 279 5.99 6.68 -7.32
C LEU A 279 5.74 8.04 -6.64
N LEU A 280 6.12 9.14 -7.29
CA LEU A 280 6.07 10.47 -6.68
C LEU A 280 4.64 10.98 -6.38
N PRO A 281 3.62 10.83 -7.25
CA PRO A 281 2.28 11.31 -6.97
C PRO A 281 1.60 10.63 -5.77
N PRO A 282 1.63 9.28 -5.61
CA PRO A 282 1.12 8.63 -4.41
C PRO A 282 1.82 9.10 -3.14
N LEU A 283 3.16 9.22 -3.15
CA LEU A 283 3.93 9.70 -2.00
C LEU A 283 3.64 11.18 -1.66
N ASN A 284 3.46 12.03 -2.66
CA ASN A 284 3.09 13.43 -2.46
C ASN A 284 1.70 13.59 -1.82
N LYS A 285 0.78 12.68 -2.14
CA LYS A 285 -0.58 12.71 -1.56
C LYS A 285 -0.62 12.33 -0.09
N ALA A 286 0.37 11.60 0.43
CA ALA A 286 0.48 11.27 1.84
C ALA A 286 0.59 12.52 2.74
N ALA A 287 1.20 13.60 2.25
CA ALA A 287 1.29 14.87 2.98
C ALA A 287 -0.07 15.56 3.27
N HIS A 288 -1.19 15.03 2.75
CA HIS A 288 -2.53 15.60 2.95
C HIS A 288 -3.31 14.99 4.13
N GLY A 289 -2.64 14.24 5.02
CA GLY A 289 -3.22 13.74 6.27
C GLY A 289 -4.21 12.60 6.06
N VAL A 290 -3.88 11.69 5.16
CA VAL A 290 -4.70 10.51 4.82
C VAL A 290 -4.40 9.35 5.77
N ASN A 291 -5.35 8.40 5.88
CA ASN A 291 -5.09 7.17 6.61
C ASN A 291 -4.15 6.30 5.77
N VAL A 292 -2.98 5.98 6.32
CA VAL A 292 -1.98 5.13 5.69
C VAL A 292 -2.04 3.77 6.37
N ASP A 293 -2.32 2.74 5.59
CA ASP A 293 -2.40 1.39 6.13
C ASP A 293 -1.02 0.87 6.54
N LYS A 294 -1.01 -0.14 7.41
CA LYS A 294 0.23 -0.76 7.88
C LYS A 294 1.09 -1.29 6.72
N LYS A 295 0.46 -1.83 5.66
CA LYS A 295 1.18 -2.37 4.50
C LYS A 295 2.00 -1.29 3.77
N THR A 296 1.46 -0.09 3.66
CA THR A 296 2.14 1.04 3.02
C THR A 296 3.28 1.56 3.90
N VAL A 297 3.11 1.54 5.22
CA VAL A 297 4.19 1.83 6.18
C VAL A 297 5.32 0.80 6.06
N ASP A 298 4.99 -0.49 6.12
CA ASP A 298 5.94 -1.59 6.00
C ASP A 298 6.68 -1.50 4.64
N TRP A 299 5.95 -1.23 3.55
CA TRP A 299 6.54 -0.98 2.23
C TRP A 299 7.56 0.17 2.24
N ALA A 300 7.23 1.30 2.87
CA ALA A 300 8.13 2.45 2.89
C ALA A 300 9.43 2.16 3.66
N LEU A 301 9.35 1.36 4.73
CA LEU A 301 10.50 0.96 5.53
C LEU A 301 11.36 -0.11 4.85
N GLU A 302 10.74 -1.01 4.10
CA GLU A 302 11.48 -2.08 3.41
C GLU A 302 12.05 -1.61 2.07
N PHE A 303 11.22 -0.97 1.24
CA PHE A 303 11.58 -0.58 -0.13
C PHE A 303 12.24 0.80 -0.18
N GLY A 304 11.80 1.76 0.64
CA GLY A 304 12.27 3.14 0.61
C GLY A 304 13.79 3.27 0.70
N PRO A 305 14.46 2.69 1.70
CA PRO A 305 15.92 2.76 1.80
C PRO A 305 16.63 2.08 0.62
N ARG A 306 16.07 0.99 0.06
CA ARG A 306 16.65 0.28 -1.11
C ARG A 306 16.58 1.14 -2.37
N LEU A 307 15.50 1.90 -2.53
CA LEU A 307 15.39 2.87 -3.60
C LEU A 307 16.40 4.01 -3.45
N LEU A 308 16.60 4.51 -2.23
CA LEU A 308 17.56 5.59 -1.97
C LEU A 308 19.00 5.13 -2.21
N ASP A 309 19.38 3.94 -1.73
CA ASP A 309 20.71 3.37 -1.99
C ASP A 309 20.97 3.24 -3.50
N ALA A 310 19.98 2.79 -4.28
CA ALA A 310 20.09 2.70 -5.75
C ALA A 310 20.28 4.07 -6.42
N LEU A 311 19.66 5.13 -5.89
CA LEU A 311 19.86 6.50 -6.37
C LEU A 311 21.23 7.07 -5.94
N GLU A 312 21.69 6.77 -4.73
CA GLU A 312 23.01 7.18 -4.23
C GLU A 312 24.14 6.49 -5.00
N ASP A 313 23.98 5.22 -5.39
CA ASP A 313 24.90 4.54 -6.31
C ASP A 313 25.06 5.32 -7.63
N ARG A 314 23.96 5.78 -8.23
CA ARG A 314 24.00 6.61 -9.46
C ARG A 314 24.62 7.98 -9.26
N LEU A 315 24.45 8.56 -8.07
CA LEU A 315 25.08 9.82 -7.69
C LEU A 315 26.60 9.66 -7.61
N GLY A 316 27.05 8.56 -7.00
CA GLY A 316 28.45 8.20 -6.85
C GLY A 316 29.17 7.99 -8.18
N GLU A 317 28.54 7.35 -9.17
CA GLU A 317 29.20 6.97 -10.44
C GLU A 317 29.94 8.12 -11.16
N THR A 318 29.52 9.38 -11.01
CA THR A 318 30.21 10.51 -11.68
C THR A 318 31.24 11.20 -10.80
N ASP A 319 30.93 11.36 -9.52
CA ASP A 319 31.84 12.03 -8.59
C ASP A 319 33.02 11.14 -8.24
N ILE A 320 32.79 9.83 -8.14
CA ILE A 320 33.83 8.84 -7.88
C ILE A 320 34.81 8.79 -9.03
N SER A 321 34.37 8.79 -10.31
CA SER A 321 35.31 8.83 -11.42
C SER A 321 36.22 10.06 -11.39
N LYS A 322 35.67 11.24 -11.07
CA LYS A 322 36.50 12.46 -10.89
C LYS A 322 37.43 12.36 -9.68
N LEU A 323 37.00 11.73 -8.59
CA LEU A 323 37.85 11.49 -7.41
C LEU A 323 38.98 10.50 -7.73
N VAL A 324 38.70 9.45 -8.51
CA VAL A 324 39.69 8.48 -8.98
C VAL A 324 40.69 9.15 -9.93
N GLU A 325 40.25 10.01 -10.85
CA GLU A 325 41.16 10.83 -11.68
C GLU A 325 42.03 11.76 -10.82
N ARG A 326 41.45 12.50 -9.88
CA ARG A 326 42.21 13.34 -8.93
C ARG A 326 43.18 12.52 -8.08
N TRP A 327 42.79 11.31 -7.71
CA TRP A 327 43.63 10.39 -6.96
C TRP A 327 44.82 9.94 -7.79
N LYS A 328 44.60 9.65 -9.07
CA LYS A 328 45.67 9.28 -10.00
C LYS A 328 46.70 10.40 -10.16
N ASP A 329 46.23 11.65 -10.29
CA ASP A 329 47.08 12.82 -10.51
C ASP A 329 47.54 13.52 -9.23
N ARG A 330 47.35 12.89 -8.06
CA ARG A 330 47.58 13.52 -6.76
C ARG A 330 49.07 13.81 -6.49
N ASP A 331 49.31 14.91 -5.79
CA ASP A 331 50.58 15.19 -5.12
C ASP A 331 50.52 14.81 -3.63
N GLY A 332 51.64 14.98 -2.91
CA GLY A 332 51.75 14.55 -1.51
C GLY A 332 50.75 15.22 -0.55
N ALA A 333 50.32 16.47 -0.83
CA ALA A 333 49.37 17.20 0.01
C ALA A 333 47.91 16.83 -0.34
N ALA A 334 47.62 16.66 -1.62
CA ALA A 334 46.31 16.21 -2.09
C ALA A 334 45.99 14.76 -1.68
N SER A 335 47.00 13.96 -1.35
CA SER A 335 46.81 12.55 -1.00
C SER A 335 45.96 12.34 0.25
N ALA A 336 46.11 13.13 1.31
CA ALA A 336 45.26 12.98 2.51
C ALA A 336 43.81 13.37 2.23
N GLU A 337 43.61 14.51 1.55
CA GLU A 337 42.28 15.04 1.23
C GLU A 337 41.51 14.12 0.28
N VAL A 338 42.09 13.80 -0.88
CA VAL A 338 41.43 12.99 -1.91
C VAL A 338 41.23 11.55 -1.44
N GLY A 339 42.19 11.01 -0.67
CA GLY A 339 42.09 9.66 -0.10
C GLY A 339 40.95 9.52 0.91
N THR A 340 40.79 10.52 1.79
CA THR A 340 39.67 10.57 2.73
C THR A 340 38.33 10.72 2.00
N GLU A 341 38.25 11.56 0.96
CA GLU A 341 37.03 11.69 0.17
C GLU A 341 36.66 10.41 -0.58
N LEU A 342 37.64 9.65 -1.08
CA LEU A 342 37.42 8.31 -1.62
C LEU A 342 36.89 7.33 -0.55
N SER A 343 37.41 7.39 0.67
CA SER A 343 36.89 6.61 1.80
C SER A 343 35.45 6.97 2.15
N LYS A 344 35.08 8.25 2.11
CA LYS A 344 33.67 8.68 2.27
C LYS A 344 32.81 8.24 1.08
N ALA A 345 33.37 8.22 -0.13
CA ALA A 345 32.66 7.77 -1.31
C ALA A 345 32.34 6.27 -1.28
N LEU A 346 33.25 5.44 -0.75
CA LEU A 346 32.97 4.04 -0.44
C LEU A 346 31.76 3.90 0.48
N VAL A 347 31.65 4.73 1.52
CA VAL A 347 30.50 4.69 2.45
C VAL A 347 29.20 5.07 1.74
N ARG A 348 29.22 6.14 0.94
CA ARG A 348 28.02 6.70 0.30
C ARG A 348 27.50 5.86 -0.87
N ALA A 349 28.40 5.30 -1.68
CA ALA A 349 28.04 4.58 -2.90
C ALA A 349 29.00 3.39 -3.12
N PRO A 350 28.91 2.33 -2.31
CA PRO A 350 29.90 1.26 -2.27
C PRO A 350 30.07 0.55 -3.61
N ARG A 351 28.98 0.37 -4.37
CA ARG A 351 29.01 -0.36 -5.65
C ARG A 351 29.60 0.49 -6.76
N ALA A 352 29.20 1.76 -6.83
CA ALA A 352 29.79 2.72 -7.77
C ALA A 352 31.28 2.91 -7.49
N PHE A 353 31.67 2.95 -6.21
CA PHE A 353 33.06 2.97 -5.78
C PHE A 353 33.83 1.75 -6.30
N MET A 354 33.34 0.54 -6.02
CA MET A 354 34.02 -0.67 -6.47
C MET A 354 34.07 -0.80 -7.99
N LYS A 355 33.02 -0.39 -8.70
CA LYS A 355 33.02 -0.37 -10.16
C LYS A 355 34.11 0.55 -10.71
N ALA A 356 34.18 1.79 -10.22
CA ALA A 356 35.21 2.74 -10.66
C ALA A 356 36.63 2.28 -10.29
N MET A 357 36.80 1.67 -9.11
CA MET A 357 38.08 1.12 -8.66
C MET A 357 38.50 -0.13 -9.43
N ARG A 358 37.55 -0.94 -9.91
CA ARG A 358 37.83 -2.09 -10.77
C ARG A 358 38.29 -1.65 -12.16
N ASP A 359 37.77 -0.53 -12.66
CA ASP A 359 38.19 0.06 -13.93
C ASP A 359 39.62 0.66 -13.85
N ASP A 360 40.11 1.00 -12.66
CA ASP A 360 41.50 1.45 -12.40
C ASP A 360 42.15 0.70 -11.20
N PRO A 361 42.67 -0.52 -11.42
CA PRO A 361 43.26 -1.35 -10.35
C PRO A 361 44.48 -0.73 -9.66
N GLU A 362 45.25 0.11 -10.37
CA GLU A 362 46.42 0.78 -9.79
C GLU A 362 45.98 1.82 -8.76
N SER A 363 44.97 2.62 -9.10
CA SER A 363 44.36 3.59 -8.19
C SER A 363 43.78 2.90 -6.95
N TYR A 364 43.11 1.76 -7.14
CA TYR A 364 42.57 0.94 -6.06
C TYR A 364 43.63 0.41 -5.10
N ASP A 365 44.66 -0.26 -5.63
CA ASP A 365 45.76 -0.82 -4.81
C ASP A 365 46.51 0.29 -4.05
N SER A 366 46.75 1.42 -4.72
CA SER A 366 47.41 2.58 -4.12
C SER A 366 46.56 3.23 -3.02
N TRP A 367 45.25 3.36 -3.24
CA TRP A 367 44.32 3.85 -2.23
C TRP A 367 44.25 2.91 -1.03
N LEU A 368 44.12 1.61 -1.27
CA LEU A 368 43.98 0.60 -0.22
C LEU A 368 45.24 0.52 0.66
N LYS A 369 46.43 0.50 0.05
CA LYS A 369 47.70 0.50 0.78
C LYS A 369 47.92 1.77 1.61
N GLY A 370 47.46 2.91 1.10
CA GLY A 370 47.64 4.21 1.75
C GLY A 370 46.58 4.55 2.80
N ILE A 371 45.53 3.74 2.96
CA ILE A 371 44.31 4.12 3.70
C ILE A 371 44.55 4.44 5.18
N ALA A 372 45.53 3.78 5.80
CA ALA A 372 45.96 4.12 7.15
C ALA A 372 46.49 5.56 7.22
N GLN A 373 47.27 5.98 6.22
CA GLN A 373 47.95 7.27 6.18
C GLN A 373 47.01 8.39 5.70
N HIS A 374 46.30 8.19 4.59
CA HIS A 374 45.49 9.28 4.02
C HIS A 374 44.14 9.48 4.71
N THR A 375 43.56 8.45 5.33
CA THR A 375 42.23 8.53 5.98
C THR A 375 42.30 8.45 7.51
N PHE A 376 43.17 7.60 8.08
CA PHE A 376 43.14 7.29 9.51
C PHE A 376 44.32 7.86 10.31
N THR A 377 45.09 8.77 9.72
CA THR A 377 46.15 9.51 10.40
C THR A 377 45.75 10.96 10.62
N ILE A 378 45.90 11.44 11.85
CA ILE A 378 45.72 12.84 12.21
C ILE A 378 47.09 13.54 12.10
N TYR A 379 47.20 14.49 11.18
CA TYR A 379 48.44 15.23 10.89
C TYR A 379 48.57 16.53 11.70
N GLU A 380 47.46 17.12 12.10
CA GLU A 380 47.43 18.41 12.81
C GLU A 380 46.86 18.24 14.22
N SER A 381 47.61 18.68 15.24
CA SER A 381 47.10 18.76 16.61
C SER A 381 46.24 20.01 16.75
N ARG A 382 44.99 19.84 17.17
CA ARG A 382 44.00 20.93 17.26
C ARG A 382 43.55 21.26 18.70
N GLY A 383 44.19 20.64 19.70
CA GLY A 383 43.76 20.68 21.10
C GLY A 383 43.29 19.30 21.57
N GLU A 384 43.28 19.02 22.89
CA GLU A 384 42.91 17.70 23.42
C GLU A 384 41.48 17.30 23.03
N VAL A 385 40.53 18.22 23.19
CA VAL A 385 39.11 17.98 22.88
C VAL A 385 38.90 17.76 21.39
N GLU A 386 39.49 18.61 20.54
CA GLU A 386 39.40 18.46 19.08
C GLU A 386 40.03 17.15 18.61
N ASN A 387 41.18 16.76 19.16
CA ASN A 387 41.85 15.51 18.82
C ASN A 387 40.98 14.30 19.18
N ASP A 388 40.26 14.34 20.30
CA ASP A 388 39.36 13.26 20.71
C ASP A 388 38.09 13.20 19.83
N LEU A 389 37.55 14.36 19.44
CA LEU A 389 36.47 14.44 18.46
C LEU A 389 36.88 13.87 17.09
N TYR A 390 38.09 14.17 16.62
CA TYR A 390 38.63 13.60 15.38
C TYR A 390 38.85 12.09 15.46
N ILE A 391 39.32 11.58 16.60
CA ILE A 391 39.39 10.13 16.80
C ILE A 391 38.00 9.51 16.75
N ALA A 392 37.02 10.09 17.44
CA ALA A 392 35.65 9.58 17.42
C ALA A 392 35.07 9.58 15.99
N TYR A 393 35.31 10.65 15.24
CA TYR A 393 34.95 10.77 13.83
C TYR A 393 35.56 9.64 12.98
N TYR A 394 36.86 9.39 13.10
CA TYR A 394 37.53 8.34 12.33
C TYR A 394 37.14 6.93 12.78
N LYS A 395 36.83 6.72 14.06
CA LYS A 395 36.25 5.46 14.54
C LYS A 395 34.90 5.20 13.86
N GLU A 396 34.05 6.22 13.82
CA GLU A 396 32.73 6.10 13.18
C GLU A 396 32.87 5.90 11.67
N LEU A 397 33.73 6.68 10.99
CA LEU A 397 34.00 6.50 9.57
C LEU A 397 34.52 5.09 9.25
N LYS A 398 35.45 4.55 10.06
CA LYS A 398 35.93 3.17 9.91
C LYS A 398 34.79 2.16 10.02
N GLN A 399 33.91 2.31 11.01
CA GLN A 399 32.75 1.41 11.17
C GLN A 399 31.78 1.51 10.00
N LEU A 400 31.51 2.71 9.50
CA LEU A 400 30.68 2.92 8.31
C LEU A 400 31.30 2.29 7.06
N MET A 401 32.62 2.39 6.90
CA MET A 401 33.35 1.76 5.79
C MET A 401 33.33 0.23 5.86
N ILE A 402 33.50 -0.34 7.07
CA ILE A 402 33.36 -1.78 7.30
C ILE A 402 31.95 -2.21 6.90
N SER A 403 30.92 -1.55 7.42
CA SER A 403 29.53 -1.89 7.09
C SER A 403 29.25 -1.75 5.60
N ALA A 404 29.78 -0.72 4.93
CA ALA A 404 29.67 -0.54 3.49
C ALA A 404 30.32 -1.69 2.71
N ALA A 405 31.52 -2.12 3.10
CA ALA A 405 32.20 -3.25 2.48
C ALA A 405 31.46 -4.58 2.72
N GLU A 406 30.91 -4.81 3.92
CA GLU A 406 30.09 -5.99 4.22
C GLU A 406 28.88 -6.11 3.29
N THR A 407 28.23 -4.99 2.90
CA THR A 407 27.08 -5.02 1.97
C THR A 407 27.40 -5.56 0.57
N LEU A 408 28.68 -5.64 0.22
CA LEU A 408 29.17 -6.10 -1.07
C LEU A 408 29.51 -7.60 -1.09
N ILE A 409 29.53 -8.25 0.08
CA ILE A 409 29.81 -9.68 0.25
C ILE A 409 28.66 -10.53 -0.31
N GLY A 410 28.99 -11.61 -1.00
CA GLY A 410 28.02 -12.44 -1.74
C GLY A 410 27.55 -11.82 -3.07
N GLY A 411 28.20 -10.73 -3.50
CA GLY A 411 27.94 -10.03 -4.75
C GLY A 411 29.10 -10.08 -5.74
N GLU A 412 28.98 -9.29 -6.81
CA GLU A 412 29.99 -9.22 -7.88
C GLU A 412 31.36 -8.65 -7.44
N PHE A 413 31.44 -7.98 -6.29
CA PHE A 413 32.64 -7.30 -5.74
C PHE A 413 33.16 -7.96 -4.46
N GLU A 414 32.83 -9.23 -4.21
CA GLU A 414 33.13 -9.92 -2.95
C GLU A 414 34.64 -9.97 -2.64
N SER A 415 35.47 -10.21 -3.66
CA SER A 415 36.92 -10.30 -3.50
C SER A 415 37.53 -8.98 -3.04
N GLU A 416 37.18 -7.87 -3.69
CA GLU A 416 37.63 -6.53 -3.35
C GLU A 416 37.10 -6.10 -1.97
N ALA A 417 35.82 -6.39 -1.70
CA ALA A 417 35.22 -6.11 -0.40
C ALA A 417 35.95 -6.81 0.75
N GLN A 418 36.32 -8.09 0.58
CA GLN A 418 37.07 -8.83 1.60
C GLN A 418 38.47 -8.24 1.84
N GLN A 419 39.13 -7.73 0.80
CA GLN A 419 40.42 -7.04 0.95
C GLN A 419 40.27 -5.75 1.76
N ILE A 420 39.25 -4.95 1.48
CA ILE A 420 38.95 -3.74 2.26
C ILE A 420 38.69 -4.09 3.72
N LEU A 421 37.88 -5.11 4.00
CA LEU A 421 37.57 -5.54 5.37
C LEU A 421 38.84 -5.93 6.13
N ASN A 422 39.70 -6.78 5.53
CA ASN A 422 40.95 -7.22 6.14
C ASN A 422 41.88 -6.03 6.48
N VAL A 423 41.96 -5.05 5.57
CA VAL A 423 42.79 -3.85 5.78
C VAL A 423 42.19 -2.96 6.86
N LEU A 424 40.88 -2.70 6.82
CA LEU A 424 40.23 -1.86 7.83
C LEU A 424 40.35 -2.48 9.22
N GLU A 425 40.14 -3.78 9.39
CA GLU A 425 40.28 -4.46 10.68
C GLU A 425 41.69 -4.26 11.29
N ALA A 426 42.73 -4.31 10.47
CA ALA A 426 44.12 -4.16 10.90
C ALA A 426 44.57 -2.72 11.18
N ILE A 427 43.78 -1.69 10.82
CA ILE A 427 44.20 -0.30 10.94
C ILE A 427 43.85 0.30 12.30
N ASP A 428 44.86 0.83 12.97
CA ASP A 428 44.69 1.70 14.12
C ASP A 428 44.69 3.18 13.71
N ILE A 429 43.85 3.97 14.38
CA ILE A 429 43.82 5.42 14.17
C ILE A 429 45.06 6.01 14.85
N SER A 430 45.89 6.70 14.08
CA SER A 430 47.22 7.15 14.49
C SER A 430 47.33 8.68 14.56
N ARG A 431 48.19 9.16 15.47
CA ARG A 431 48.61 10.57 15.58
C ARG A 431 50.10 10.63 15.24
N ILE A 432 50.56 11.67 14.53
CA ILE A 432 51.96 11.79 14.08
C ILE A 432 52.89 12.44 15.11
N TRP A 433 52.35 13.11 16.13
CA TRP A 433 53.13 13.83 17.14
C TRP A 433 53.25 13.09 18.47
#